data_AF-A0A2T4JQ59-F1
#
_entry.id   AF-A0A2T4JQ59-F1
#
_cell.length_a   1.000
_cell.length_b   1.000
_cell.length_c   1.000
_cell.angle_alpha   90.00
_cell.angle_beta   90.00
_cell.angle_gamma   90.00
#
_symmetry.space_group_name_H-M   'P 1'
#
loop_
_entity.id
_entity.type
_entity.pdbx_description
1 polymer ?
#
loop_
_entity_poly.entity_id
_entity_poly.type
_entity_poly.pdbx_seq_one_letter_code
_entity_poly.pdbx_strand_id
1 'polypeptide(L)'
;MAGDPWQKFANLRAYFGFMWTHPGKKLLFMGGEFAQDREWNHDASLDWELLDNPANAGMKRLVADLNRTYRGVPALHRQDCDPAGFEWVDSADAENSVLSFLRKAEGHPPVLVVCNLTPQVHHDYRIGVPQGGGWREILNTDAGLYGGSDVGNSGLLQAEDTSWHGRPASLRLTLPPLATVLVMPEGPDNE
;
A
#
# COMPACT_ATOMS: atom_id res chain seq x y z
N MET A 1 14.06 -8.89 7.80
CA MET A 1 13.98 -8.50 6.37
C MET A 1 15.37 -8.54 5.75
N ALA A 2 15.48 -8.74 4.43
CA ALA A 2 16.75 -8.77 3.69
C ALA A 2 17.23 -7.36 3.29
N GLY A 3 18.49 -7.24 2.90
CA GLY A 3 19.09 -5.98 2.43
C GLY A 3 19.73 -5.13 3.53
N ASP A 4 20.12 -3.92 3.15
CA ASP A 4 20.66 -2.91 4.05
C ASP A 4 19.58 -2.41 5.06
N PRO A 5 19.94 -1.61 6.08
CA PRO A 5 18.97 -1.13 7.06
C PRO A 5 17.76 -0.41 6.45
N TRP A 6 17.95 0.42 5.42
CA TRP A 6 16.84 1.12 4.77
C TRP A 6 15.90 0.13 4.06
N GLN A 7 16.48 -0.83 3.33
CA GLN A 7 15.73 -1.88 2.64
C GLN A 7 14.97 -2.78 3.62
N LYS A 8 15.51 -3.04 4.82
CA LYS A 8 14.79 -3.79 5.86
C LYS A 8 13.51 -3.09 6.30
N PHE A 9 13.57 -1.78 6.54
CA PHE A 9 12.39 -0.98 6.85
C PHE A 9 11.43 -0.90 5.66
N ALA A 10 11.94 -0.67 4.45
CA ALA A 10 11.11 -0.61 3.23
C ALA A 10 10.33 -1.92 2.99
N ASN A 11 10.99 -3.07 3.12
CA ASN A 11 10.35 -4.38 3.06
C ASN A 11 9.21 -4.53 4.08
N LEU A 12 9.44 -4.09 5.33
CA LEU A 12 8.42 -4.16 6.37
C LEU A 12 7.24 -3.21 6.09
N ARG A 13 7.52 -2.00 5.59
CA ARG A 13 6.48 -1.04 5.16
C ARG A 13 5.64 -1.61 4.01
N ALA A 14 6.29 -2.17 2.98
CA ALA A 14 5.61 -2.83 1.87
C ALA A 14 4.76 -4.01 2.35
N TYR A 15 5.32 -4.87 3.21
CA TYR A 15 4.58 -6.00 3.76
C TYR A 15 3.36 -5.55 4.57
N PHE A 16 3.47 -4.51 5.39
CA PHE A 16 2.32 -3.96 6.12
C PHE A 16 1.29 -3.32 5.18
N GLY A 17 1.72 -2.61 4.13
CA GLY A 17 0.83 -2.12 3.09
C GLY A 17 0.02 -3.25 2.44
N PHE A 18 0.71 -4.32 2.03
CA PHE A 18 0.08 -5.54 1.51
C PHE A 18 -0.86 -6.19 2.54
N MET A 19 -0.39 -6.42 3.77
CA MET A 19 -1.16 -7.08 4.83
C MET A 19 -2.45 -6.32 5.17
N TRP A 20 -2.40 -4.99 5.26
CA TRP A 20 -3.58 -4.15 5.53
C TRP A 20 -4.60 -4.14 4.40
N THR A 21 -4.14 -4.33 3.16
CA THR A 21 -4.97 -4.26 1.96
C THR A 21 -5.42 -5.62 1.43
N HIS A 22 -4.74 -6.71 1.76
CA HIS A 22 -5.18 -8.06 1.44
C HIS A 22 -6.49 -8.41 2.17
N PRO A 23 -7.42 -9.20 1.60
CA PRO A 23 -8.63 -9.63 2.31
C PRO A 23 -8.31 -10.33 3.65
N GLY A 24 -9.13 -10.05 4.66
CA GLY A 24 -9.03 -10.64 6.00
C GLY A 24 -8.74 -9.61 7.10
N LYS A 25 -9.06 -9.95 8.35
CA LYS A 25 -8.88 -9.03 9.50
C LYS A 25 -7.41 -8.94 9.93
N LYS A 26 -7.05 -7.85 10.60
CA LYS A 26 -5.65 -7.49 10.89
C LYS A 26 -5.34 -7.75 12.35
N LEU A 27 -4.18 -8.37 12.60
CA LEU A 27 -3.63 -8.57 13.93
C LEU A 27 -2.12 -8.40 13.84
N LEU A 28 -1.56 -7.49 14.63
CA LEU A 28 -0.13 -7.24 14.75
C LEU A 28 0.24 -7.26 16.23
N PHE A 29 1.27 -8.02 16.58
CA PHE A 29 1.74 -8.12 17.96
C PHE A 29 2.56 -6.88 18.35
N MET A 30 2.50 -6.52 19.64
CA MET A 30 3.17 -5.34 20.18
C MET A 30 4.68 -5.36 19.92
N GLY A 31 5.25 -4.21 19.59
CA GLY A 31 6.63 -4.07 19.12
C GLY A 31 6.75 -4.11 17.60
N GLY A 32 5.85 -4.82 16.92
CA GLY A 32 5.83 -4.88 15.47
C GLY A 32 5.48 -3.54 14.81
N GLU A 33 4.68 -2.70 15.46
CA GLU A 33 4.20 -1.44 14.92
C GLU A 33 5.28 -0.36 14.79
N PHE A 34 6.36 -0.46 15.54
CA PHE A 34 7.52 0.43 15.46
C PHE A 34 8.82 -0.31 15.08
N ALA A 35 8.69 -1.54 14.58
CA ALA A 35 9.80 -2.37 14.14
C ALA A 35 10.89 -2.57 15.21
N GLN A 36 10.50 -3.08 16.37
CA GLN A 36 11.47 -3.54 17.36
C GLN A 36 12.44 -4.55 16.75
N ASP A 37 13.74 -4.32 16.94
CA ASP A 37 14.79 -5.16 16.33
C ASP A 37 14.99 -6.47 17.10
N ARG A 38 15.02 -6.38 18.44
CA ARG A 38 15.18 -7.55 19.30
C ARG A 38 13.92 -8.39 19.31
N GLU A 39 14.11 -9.70 19.40
CA GLU A 39 13.02 -10.64 19.67
C GLU A 39 12.28 -10.25 20.95
N TRP A 40 10.97 -10.49 20.96
CA TRP A 40 10.15 -10.22 22.12
C TRP A 40 10.60 -11.05 23.31
N ASN A 41 10.73 -10.40 24.47
CA ASN A 41 11.07 -11.03 25.73
C ASN A 41 9.97 -10.73 26.76
N HIS A 42 9.30 -11.76 27.26
CA HIS A 42 8.25 -11.63 28.27
C HIS A 42 8.75 -11.12 29.63
N ASP A 43 10.05 -11.25 29.92
CA ASP A 43 10.70 -10.77 31.14
C ASP A 43 11.18 -9.31 31.04
N ALA A 44 10.99 -8.65 29.89
CA ALA A 44 11.42 -7.27 29.65
C ALA A 44 10.31 -6.40 29.04
N SER A 45 10.43 -5.09 29.19
CA SER A 45 9.60 -4.16 28.42
C SER A 45 10.01 -4.17 26.95
N LEU A 46 9.12 -3.65 26.09
CA LEU A 46 9.50 -3.31 24.73
C LEU A 46 10.58 -2.21 24.72
N ASP A 47 11.36 -2.17 23.64
CA ASP A 47 12.47 -1.23 23.44
C ASP A 47 11.92 0.15 22.99
N TRP A 48 11.23 0.85 23.91
CA TRP A 48 10.53 2.11 23.62
C TRP A 48 11.46 3.24 23.14
N GLU A 49 12.72 3.22 23.55
CA GLU A 49 13.76 4.16 23.14
C GLU A 49 14.01 4.15 21.62
N LEU A 50 13.63 3.08 20.91
CA LEU A 50 13.71 3.03 19.45
C LEU A 50 12.87 4.12 18.79
N LEU A 51 11.84 4.66 19.46
CA LEU A 51 11.03 5.74 18.90
C LEU A 51 11.77 7.07 18.76
N ASP A 52 12.96 7.22 19.36
CA ASP A 52 13.85 8.36 19.11
C ASP A 52 14.58 8.25 17.76
N ASN A 53 14.61 7.06 17.14
CA ASN A 53 15.09 6.85 15.78
C ASN A 53 13.99 7.21 14.76
N PRO A 54 14.24 8.13 13.80
CA PRO A 54 13.28 8.50 12.77
C PRO A 54 12.69 7.32 11.98
N ALA A 55 13.46 6.25 11.72
CA ALA A 55 12.97 5.10 10.96
C ALA A 55 11.87 4.33 11.72
N ASN A 56 12.06 4.09 13.01
CA ASN A 56 11.09 3.42 13.88
C ASN A 56 9.86 4.30 14.13
N ALA A 57 10.06 5.61 14.33
CA ALA A 57 8.95 6.56 14.40
C ALA A 57 8.13 6.60 13.11
N GLY A 58 8.79 6.47 11.95
CA GLY A 58 8.18 6.35 10.63
C GLY A 58 7.31 5.10 10.49
N MET A 59 7.77 3.94 10.98
CA MET A 59 6.97 2.71 11.04
C MET A 59 5.70 2.89 11.89
N LYS A 60 5.85 3.46 13.09
CA LYS A 60 4.72 3.74 13.97
C LYS A 60 3.70 4.65 13.30
N ARG A 61 4.16 5.66 12.57
CA ARG A 61 3.31 6.56 11.79
C ARG A 61 2.61 5.80 10.66
N LEU A 62 3.32 4.96 9.91
CA LEU A 62 2.72 4.14 8.86
C LEU A 62 1.59 3.27 9.40
N VAL A 63 1.79 2.56 10.50
CA VAL A 63 0.74 1.71 11.08
C VAL A 63 -0.47 2.54 11.53
N ALA A 64 -0.24 3.73 12.09
CA ALA A 64 -1.33 4.65 12.44
C ALA A 64 -2.12 5.11 11.20
N ASP A 65 -1.43 5.42 10.11
CA ASP A 65 -2.03 5.90 8.87
C ASP A 65 -2.75 4.76 8.13
N LEU A 66 -2.16 3.57 8.08
CA LEU A 66 -2.78 2.33 7.59
C LEU A 66 -4.08 2.02 8.36
N ASN A 67 -4.07 2.16 9.69
CA ASN A 67 -5.28 1.97 10.51
C ASN A 67 -6.35 3.03 10.22
N ARG A 68 -5.97 4.30 10.01
CA ARG A 68 -6.91 5.35 9.62
C ARG A 68 -7.50 5.07 8.24
N THR A 69 -6.68 4.72 7.26
CA THR A 69 -7.12 4.36 5.91
C THR A 69 -8.03 3.13 5.91
N TYR A 70 -7.64 2.05 6.62
CA TYR A 70 -8.45 0.83 6.74
C TYR A 70 -9.84 1.10 7.32
N ARG A 71 -9.93 1.94 8.35
CA ARG A 71 -11.22 2.33 8.97
C ARG A 71 -12.03 3.27 8.08
N GLY A 72 -11.37 4.21 7.40
CA GLY A 72 -12.00 5.26 6.60
C GLY A 72 -12.46 4.79 5.22
N VAL A 73 -11.90 3.71 4.69
CA VAL A 73 -12.18 3.22 3.33
C VAL A 73 -12.92 1.87 3.39
N PRO A 74 -14.26 1.86 3.18
CA PRO A 74 -15.10 0.65 3.24
C PRO A 74 -14.63 -0.54 2.40
N ALA A 75 -14.08 -0.27 1.21
CA ALA A 75 -13.57 -1.28 0.29
C ALA A 75 -12.50 -2.18 0.92
N LEU A 76 -11.76 -1.68 1.92
CA LEU A 76 -10.68 -2.43 2.57
C LEU A 76 -11.16 -3.44 3.62
N HIS A 77 -12.43 -3.38 4.05
CA HIS A 77 -12.88 -4.19 5.19
C HIS A 77 -14.31 -4.74 5.13
N ARG A 78 -15.24 -4.13 4.38
CA ARG A 78 -16.67 -4.52 4.42
C ARG A 78 -16.96 -5.86 3.75
N GLN A 79 -16.29 -6.16 2.64
CA GLN A 79 -16.47 -7.41 1.88
C GLN A 79 -15.24 -8.34 1.99
N ASP A 80 -14.59 -8.43 3.16
CA ASP A 80 -13.42 -9.32 3.35
C ASP A 80 -13.74 -10.82 3.18
N CYS A 81 -15.00 -11.22 3.43
CA CYS A 81 -15.44 -12.63 3.37
C CYS A 81 -16.29 -12.94 2.14
N ASP A 82 -16.35 -12.02 1.18
CA ASP A 82 -17.09 -12.15 -0.06
C ASP A 82 -16.10 -12.06 -1.23
N PRO A 83 -16.03 -13.06 -2.14
CA PRO A 83 -15.19 -13.00 -3.32
C PRO A 83 -15.38 -11.74 -4.16
N ALA A 84 -16.56 -11.12 -4.16
CA ALA A 84 -16.83 -9.88 -4.88
C ALA A 84 -16.03 -8.68 -4.33
N GLY A 85 -15.52 -8.76 -3.09
CA GLY A 85 -14.73 -7.71 -2.43
C GLY A 85 -13.25 -7.66 -2.84
N PHE A 86 -12.80 -8.60 -3.67
CA PHE A 86 -11.41 -8.71 -4.14
C PHE A 86 -11.35 -9.11 -5.61
N GLU A 87 -10.37 -8.59 -6.34
CA GLU A 87 -10.13 -8.99 -7.73
C GLU A 87 -8.66 -8.74 -8.09
N TRP A 88 -7.96 -9.75 -8.60
CA TRP A 88 -6.63 -9.53 -9.18
C TRP A 88 -6.74 -8.62 -10.40
N VAL A 89 -5.80 -7.67 -10.52
CA VAL A 89 -5.60 -6.89 -11.72
C VAL A 89 -4.49 -7.54 -12.54
N ASP A 90 -3.35 -7.78 -11.89
CA ASP A 90 -2.29 -8.64 -12.39
C ASP A 90 -1.55 -9.28 -11.20
N SER A 91 -1.34 -10.59 -11.31
CA SER A 91 -0.59 -11.41 -10.35
C SER A 91 0.49 -12.24 -11.04
N ALA A 92 0.71 -12.05 -12.34
CA ALA A 92 1.59 -12.87 -13.17
C ALA A 92 2.94 -12.21 -13.45
N ASP A 93 3.13 -10.93 -13.10
CA ASP A 93 4.40 -10.22 -13.28
C ASP A 93 5.46 -10.62 -12.22
N ALA A 94 5.86 -11.89 -12.30
CA ALA A 94 6.91 -12.45 -11.47
C ALA A 94 8.29 -11.87 -11.80
N GLU A 95 8.51 -11.42 -13.04
CA GLU A 95 9.79 -10.83 -13.48
C GLU A 95 10.10 -9.53 -12.73
N ASN A 96 9.11 -8.64 -12.57
CA ASN A 96 9.27 -7.42 -11.78
C ASN A 96 8.86 -7.59 -10.31
N SER A 97 8.31 -8.76 -9.93
CA SER A 97 7.72 -9.02 -8.60
C SER A 97 6.70 -7.93 -8.21
N VAL A 98 5.81 -7.61 -9.14
CA VAL A 98 4.72 -6.65 -8.94
C VAL A 98 3.41 -7.40 -8.77
N LEU A 99 2.64 -7.02 -7.75
CA LEU A 99 1.29 -7.51 -7.52
C LEU A 99 0.31 -6.35 -7.59
N SER A 100 -0.81 -6.52 -8.31
CA SER A 100 -1.86 -5.52 -8.35
C SER A 100 -3.25 -6.12 -8.23
N PHE A 101 -4.10 -5.50 -7.42
CA PHE A 101 -5.46 -5.97 -7.17
C PHE A 101 -6.41 -4.84 -6.77
N LEU A 102 -7.71 -5.08 -6.95
CA LEU A 102 -8.77 -4.20 -6.48
C LEU A 102 -9.36 -4.73 -5.17
N ARG A 103 -9.58 -3.81 -4.24
CA ARG A 103 -10.48 -3.97 -3.11
C ARG A 103 -11.80 -3.27 -3.39
N LYS A 104 -12.91 -3.94 -3.13
CA LYS A 104 -14.27 -3.48 -3.49
C LYS A 104 -15.21 -3.56 -2.30
N ALA A 105 -16.16 -2.64 -2.25
CA ALA A 105 -17.31 -2.69 -1.36
C ALA A 105 -18.55 -2.18 -2.13
N GLU A 106 -19.67 -2.88 -2.04
CA GLU A 106 -20.94 -2.44 -2.63
C GLU A 106 -21.27 -1.00 -2.21
N GLY A 107 -21.62 -0.16 -3.19
CA GLY A 107 -21.92 1.26 -2.97
C GLY A 107 -20.72 2.15 -2.64
N HIS A 108 -19.49 1.65 -2.75
CA HIS A 108 -18.27 2.42 -2.48
C HIS A 108 -17.25 2.36 -3.63
N PRO A 109 -16.43 3.42 -3.80
CA PRO A 109 -15.35 3.39 -4.77
C PRO A 109 -14.37 2.24 -4.50
N PRO A 110 -13.84 1.57 -5.54
CA PRO A 110 -12.79 0.57 -5.38
C PRO A 110 -11.47 1.22 -4.96
N VAL A 111 -10.58 0.41 -4.39
CA VAL A 111 -9.17 0.78 -4.16
C VAL A 111 -8.30 -0.11 -5.03
N LEU A 112 -7.53 0.50 -5.92
CA LEU A 112 -6.41 -0.15 -6.58
C LEU A 112 -5.23 -0.21 -5.61
N VAL A 113 -4.68 -1.40 -5.44
CA VAL A 113 -3.49 -1.66 -4.63
C VAL A 113 -2.42 -2.18 -5.57
N VAL A 114 -1.22 -1.60 -5.51
CA VAL A 114 -0.06 -2.04 -6.28
C VAL A 114 1.13 -2.20 -5.34
N CYS A 115 1.71 -3.40 -5.30
CA CYS A 115 2.87 -3.73 -4.48
C CYS A 115 4.06 -3.98 -5.40
N ASN A 116 5.11 -3.17 -5.25
CA ASN A 116 6.41 -3.42 -5.87
C ASN A 116 7.33 -4.05 -4.81
N LEU A 117 7.71 -5.31 -5.02
CA LEU A 117 8.45 -6.11 -4.03
C LEU A 117 9.94 -6.21 -4.35
N THR A 118 10.46 -5.34 -5.22
CA THR A 118 11.90 -5.18 -5.51
C THR A 118 12.35 -3.74 -5.22
N PRO A 119 13.66 -3.50 -5.03
CA PRO A 119 14.19 -2.15 -4.84
C PRO A 119 14.27 -1.34 -6.15
N GLN A 120 13.81 -1.89 -7.29
CA GLN A 120 13.82 -1.16 -8.55
C GLN A 120 12.61 -0.20 -8.61
N VAL A 121 12.86 1.04 -9.02
CA VAL A 121 11.78 1.99 -9.34
C VAL A 121 11.27 1.67 -10.75
N HIS A 122 9.96 1.59 -10.92
CA HIS A 122 9.33 1.50 -12.24
C HIS A 122 8.62 2.80 -12.55
N HIS A 123 8.96 3.43 -13.66
CA HIS A 123 8.26 4.61 -14.18
C HIS A 123 7.32 4.20 -15.32
N ASP A 124 6.25 4.97 -15.52
CA ASP A 124 5.25 4.74 -16.57
C ASP A 124 4.65 3.31 -16.54
N TYR A 125 4.61 2.69 -15.36
CA TYR A 125 4.14 1.32 -15.19
C TYR A 125 2.62 1.30 -15.35
N ARG A 126 2.14 0.57 -16.37
CA ARG A 126 0.72 0.60 -16.74
C ARG A 126 -0.09 -0.44 -15.96
N ILE A 127 -1.16 0.01 -15.31
CA ILE A 127 -2.11 -0.84 -14.59
C ILE A 127 -3.52 -0.57 -15.09
N GLY A 128 -4.25 -1.64 -15.44
CA GLY A 128 -5.66 -1.53 -15.82
C GLY A 128 -6.54 -1.12 -14.64
N VAL A 129 -7.52 -0.26 -14.90
CA VAL A 129 -8.53 0.18 -13.92
C VAL A 129 -9.96 0.07 -14.48
N PRO A 130 -10.97 -0.15 -13.62
CA PRO A 130 -12.33 -0.45 -14.10
C PRO A 130 -13.05 0.76 -14.73
N GLN A 131 -12.56 1.97 -14.49
CA GLN A 131 -13.17 3.22 -14.95
C GLN A 131 -12.12 4.28 -15.27
N GLY A 132 -12.46 5.17 -16.20
CA GLY A 132 -11.70 6.39 -16.48
C GLY A 132 -11.81 7.43 -15.36
N GLY A 133 -11.35 8.65 -15.63
CA GLY A 133 -11.42 9.77 -14.69
C GLY A 133 -10.19 9.92 -13.80
N GLY A 134 -10.30 10.81 -12.80
CA GLY A 134 -9.26 11.10 -11.84
C GLY A 134 -9.14 10.00 -10.77
N TRP A 135 -7.91 9.67 -10.40
CA TRP A 135 -7.54 8.68 -9.39
C TRP A 135 -6.50 9.28 -8.45
N ARG A 136 -6.75 9.26 -7.15
CA ARG A 136 -5.86 9.86 -6.16
C ARG A 136 -5.08 8.79 -5.40
N GLU A 137 -3.77 9.00 -5.26
CA GLU A 137 -2.93 8.25 -4.33
C GLU A 137 -3.35 8.59 -2.89
N ILE A 138 -3.88 7.62 -2.15
CA ILE A 138 -4.35 7.81 -0.77
C ILE A 138 -3.38 7.30 0.27
N LEU A 139 -2.44 6.43 -0.12
CA LEU A 139 -1.34 5.98 0.72
C LEU A 139 -0.20 5.46 -0.16
N ASN A 140 1.01 5.86 0.19
CA ASN A 140 2.25 5.34 -0.40
C ASN A 140 3.22 5.04 0.73
N THR A 141 3.59 3.77 0.87
CA THR A 141 4.46 3.32 1.97
C THR A 141 5.91 3.81 1.84
N ASP A 142 6.29 4.40 0.69
CA ASP A 142 7.60 5.01 0.45
C ASP A 142 7.62 6.53 0.71
N ALA A 143 6.51 7.14 1.15
CA ALA A 143 6.51 8.56 1.49
C ALA A 143 7.59 8.89 2.54
N GLY A 144 8.25 10.04 2.40
CA GLY A 144 9.36 10.46 3.25
C GLY A 144 8.99 10.54 4.74
N LEU A 145 7.71 10.82 5.04
CA LEU A 145 7.19 10.84 6.41
C LEU A 145 7.18 9.46 7.11
N TYR A 146 7.33 8.36 6.35
CA TYR A 146 7.52 7.00 6.87
C TYR A 146 8.99 6.53 6.79
N GLY A 147 9.91 7.40 6.37
CA GLY A 147 11.32 7.06 6.13
C GLY A 147 11.58 6.34 4.80
N GLY A 148 10.71 6.53 3.81
CA GLY A 148 10.95 6.09 2.43
C GLY A 148 11.71 7.11 1.58
N SER A 149 11.88 6.82 0.30
CA SER A 149 12.61 7.64 -0.67
C SER A 149 11.79 8.78 -1.28
N ASP A 150 10.51 8.86 -0.94
CA ASP A 150 9.55 9.87 -1.41
C ASP A 150 9.27 9.79 -2.93
N VAL A 151 9.52 8.61 -3.52
CA VAL A 151 9.10 8.30 -4.88
C VAL A 151 7.60 8.01 -4.85
N GLY A 152 6.84 8.58 -5.80
CA GLY A 152 5.39 8.44 -5.82
C GLY A 152 4.73 9.11 -7.02
N ASN A 153 3.41 9.22 -6.99
CA ASN A 153 2.59 9.62 -8.15
C ASN A 153 2.14 11.09 -8.15
N SER A 154 2.65 11.93 -7.23
CA SER A 154 2.45 13.39 -7.17
C SER A 154 1.05 13.87 -7.60
N GLY A 155 0.06 13.71 -6.72
CA GLY A 155 -1.26 14.32 -6.89
C GLY A 155 -2.30 13.41 -7.55
N LEU A 156 -2.99 13.94 -8.56
CA LEU A 156 -4.07 13.28 -9.27
C LEU A 156 -3.54 12.53 -10.50
N LEU A 157 -3.79 11.23 -10.55
CA LEU A 157 -3.53 10.39 -11.71
C LEU A 157 -4.75 10.40 -12.64
N GLN A 158 -4.54 10.62 -13.93
CA GLN A 158 -5.63 10.53 -14.90
C GLN A 158 -5.62 9.16 -15.57
N ALA A 159 -6.75 8.46 -15.51
CA ALA A 159 -6.91 7.23 -16.28
C ALA A 159 -7.04 7.55 -17.79
N GLU A 160 -6.26 6.84 -18.59
CA GLU A 160 -6.31 6.88 -20.05
C GLU A 160 -7.35 5.87 -20.56
N ASP A 161 -8.05 6.21 -21.65
CA ASP A 161 -8.95 5.30 -22.39
C ASP A 161 -8.17 4.26 -23.21
N THR A 162 -7.24 3.59 -22.56
CA THR A 162 -6.39 2.53 -23.12
C THR A 162 -6.65 1.25 -22.35
N SER A 163 -7.18 0.25 -23.05
CA SER A 163 -7.45 -1.06 -22.45
C SER A 163 -6.17 -1.75 -22.00
N TRP A 164 -6.16 -2.25 -20.76
CA TRP A 164 -5.02 -2.96 -20.18
C TRP A 164 -5.49 -3.94 -19.10
N HIS A 165 -4.81 -5.08 -18.94
CA HIS A 165 -5.18 -6.13 -17.97
C HIS A 165 -6.68 -6.53 -18.02
N GLY A 166 -7.26 -6.58 -19.23
CA GLY A 166 -8.68 -6.91 -19.44
C GLY A 166 -9.69 -5.85 -19.01
N ARG A 167 -9.24 -4.61 -18.78
CA ARG A 167 -10.07 -3.48 -18.31
C ARG A 167 -10.12 -2.36 -19.35
N PRO A 168 -11.16 -1.50 -19.35
CA PRO A 168 -11.38 -0.50 -20.40
C PRO A 168 -10.44 0.72 -20.32
N ALA A 169 -9.90 1.01 -19.14
CA ALA A 169 -9.02 2.15 -18.90
C ALA A 169 -7.74 1.71 -18.15
N SER A 170 -6.73 2.57 -18.13
CA SER A 170 -5.48 2.28 -17.40
C SER A 170 -4.80 3.54 -16.86
N LEU A 171 -4.06 3.36 -15.77
CA LEU A 171 -3.20 4.37 -15.16
C LEU A 171 -1.75 4.10 -15.54
N ARG A 172 -0.95 5.16 -15.68
CA ARG A 172 0.52 5.08 -15.67
C ARG A 172 1.00 5.50 -14.30
N LEU A 173 1.67 4.58 -13.61
CA LEU A 173 2.15 4.79 -12.25
C LEU A 173 3.67 4.84 -12.21
N THR A 174 4.20 5.69 -11.35
CA THR A 174 5.53 5.48 -10.78
C THR A 174 5.38 4.56 -9.57
N LEU A 175 5.96 3.36 -9.66
CA LEU A 175 6.00 2.40 -8.57
C LEU A 175 7.26 2.64 -7.73
N PRO A 176 7.12 3.05 -6.46
CA PRO A 176 8.27 3.27 -5.58
C PRO A 176 8.98 1.95 -5.26
N PRO A 177 10.25 1.98 -4.84
CA PRO A 177 11.02 0.79 -4.56
C PRO A 177 10.58 0.17 -3.23
N LEU A 178 10.36 -1.16 -3.20
CA LEU A 178 9.92 -1.90 -2.00
C LEU A 178 8.75 -1.21 -1.30
N ALA A 179 7.63 -1.05 -2.01
CA ALA A 179 6.51 -0.24 -1.55
C ALA A 179 5.15 -0.81 -1.96
N THR A 180 4.12 -0.38 -1.23
CA THR A 180 2.72 -0.57 -1.59
C THR A 180 2.07 0.80 -1.77
N VAL A 181 1.39 0.98 -2.90
CA VAL A 181 0.67 2.19 -3.26
C VAL A 181 -0.82 1.86 -3.34
N LEU A 182 -1.64 2.71 -2.71
CA LEU A 182 -3.11 2.64 -2.76
C LEU A 182 -3.62 3.85 -3.53
N VAL A 183 -4.42 3.57 -4.55
CA VAL A 183 -5.06 4.59 -5.40
C VAL A 183 -6.56 4.33 -5.41
N MET A 184 -7.37 5.38 -5.35
CA MET A 184 -8.83 5.27 -5.49
C MET A 184 -9.36 6.32 -6.44
N PRO A 185 -10.52 6.11 -7.08
CA PRO A 185 -11.16 7.15 -7.86
C PRO A 185 -11.36 8.40 -7.02
N GLU A 186 -11.14 9.56 -7.62
CA GLU A 186 -11.59 10.80 -7.04
C GLU A 186 -13.12 10.78 -6.96
N GLY A 187 -13.68 11.18 -5.82
CA GLY A 187 -15.11 11.39 -5.73
C GLY A 187 -15.53 12.51 -6.69
N PRO A 188 -16.80 12.60 -7.09
CA PRO A 188 -17.26 13.81 -7.76
C PRO A 188 -16.87 15.01 -6.88
N ASP A 189 -16.23 16.02 -7.47
CA ASP A 189 -15.95 17.28 -6.79
C ASP A 189 -17.27 17.76 -6.17
N ASN A 190 -17.32 17.79 -4.84
CA ASN A 190 -18.39 18.51 -4.17
C ASN A 190 -18.05 19.99 -4.31
N GLU A 191 -18.48 20.60 -5.41
CA GLU A 191 -18.69 22.06 -5.47
C GLU A 191 -19.72 22.52 -4.43
#